data_AF-A0A0D2JDS4-F1
#
_entry.id   AF-A0A0D2JDS4-F1
#
_cell.length_a   1.000
_cell.length_b   1.000
_cell.length_c   1.000
_cell.angle_alpha   90.00
_cell.angle_beta   90.00
_cell.angle_gamma   90.00
#
_symmetry.space_group_name_H-M   'P 1'
#
loop_
_entity.id
_entity.type
_entity.pdbx_description
1 polymer ?
#
loop_
_entity_poly.entity_id
_entity_poly.type
_entity_poly.pdbx_seq_one_letter_code
_entity_poly.pdbx_strand_id
1 'polypeptide(L)'
;MFGKNILLLIGLLIVNANLYCAKPSSSPKAPLTSPVLRLIDGFIIDKEYIGFMLQLRLSVHNLQKGAIVQNKTGTPKDYKYSFNGTKYSIQQLAQLEQQDSTIVHSHDYQRALTEAKEDFVTIMLKFVAYSAGSKSQVLELMEESCRKHGRSDSLLIRWGQAKEGTEAAQFRKDITNFTMYDVFCTDLVTFLEDFIYSCPVAYKQFEEDYKKKQQAGVRR
;
A
#
# COMPACT_ATOMS: atom_id res chain seq x y z
N MET A 1 -12.23 -21.04 -18.98
CA MET A 1 -11.69 -20.37 -17.78
C MET A 1 -10.79 -19.19 -18.20
N PHE A 2 -11.32 -18.19 -18.94
CA PHE A 2 -10.54 -17.17 -19.67
C PHE A 2 -11.00 -15.71 -19.42
N GLY A 3 -11.74 -15.44 -18.34
CA GLY A 3 -12.43 -14.16 -18.14
C GLY A 3 -11.80 -13.15 -17.18
N LYS A 4 -10.72 -13.48 -16.46
CA LYS A 4 -10.20 -12.63 -15.36
C LYS A 4 -9.03 -11.70 -15.72
N ASN A 5 -8.39 -11.88 -16.87
CA ASN A 5 -7.12 -11.19 -17.18
C ASN A 5 -7.27 -9.84 -17.93
N ILE A 6 -8.45 -9.54 -18.49
CA ILE A 6 -8.63 -8.33 -19.31
C ILE A 6 -8.83 -7.06 -18.46
N LEU A 7 -9.34 -7.18 -17.23
CA LEU A 7 -9.59 -6.02 -16.35
C LEU A 7 -8.32 -5.46 -15.66
N LEU A 8 -7.25 -6.25 -15.56
CA LEU A 8 -5.95 -5.87 -14.99
C LEU A 8 -5.14 -4.97 -15.96
N LEU A 9 -5.23 -5.23 -17.27
CA LEU A 9 -4.40 -4.57 -18.29
C LEU A 9 -4.73 -3.09 -18.53
N ILE A 10 -5.97 -2.67 -18.31
CA ILE A 10 -6.39 -1.26 -18.54
C ILE A 10 -6.10 -0.38 -17.31
N GLY A 11 -5.93 -0.99 -16.11
CA GLY A 11 -5.53 -0.26 -14.90
C GLY A 11 -4.11 0.33 -14.98
N LEU A 12 -3.23 -0.27 -15.77
CA LEU A 12 -1.86 0.20 -15.97
C LEU A 12 -1.80 1.54 -16.72
N LEU A 13 -2.75 1.84 -17.63
CA LEU A 13 -2.57 2.95 -18.57
C LEU A 13 -2.79 4.36 -18.00
N ILE A 14 -3.57 4.52 -16.92
CA ILE A 14 -3.89 5.85 -16.34
C ILE A 14 -2.97 6.20 -15.16
N VAL A 15 -2.33 5.20 -14.52
CA VAL A 15 -1.30 5.41 -13.48
C VAL A 15 0.09 5.66 -14.10
N ASN A 16 0.20 5.56 -15.44
CA ASN A 16 1.44 5.42 -16.19
C ASN A 16 2.48 6.55 -16.03
N ALA A 17 2.10 7.79 -15.74
CA ALA A 17 3.08 8.88 -15.60
C ALA A 17 3.60 9.06 -14.15
N ASN A 18 2.82 8.66 -13.14
CA ASN A 18 3.17 8.90 -11.72
C ASN A 18 3.99 7.78 -11.08
N LEU A 19 3.97 6.56 -11.63
CA LEU A 19 4.75 5.44 -11.09
C LEU A 19 6.27 5.67 -11.18
N TYR A 20 6.75 6.39 -12.20
CA TYR A 20 8.16 6.79 -12.34
C TYR A 20 8.50 8.11 -11.62
N CYS A 21 7.49 8.89 -11.19
CA CYS A 21 7.69 10.15 -10.48
C CYS A 21 7.67 9.99 -8.95
N ALA A 22 7.37 8.79 -8.44
CA ALA A 22 7.60 8.44 -7.06
C ALA A 22 9.11 8.38 -6.82
N LYS A 23 9.72 9.54 -6.47
CA LYS A 23 11.10 9.62 -6.03
C LYS A 23 11.37 8.49 -5.02
N PRO A 24 12.51 7.78 -5.12
CA PRO A 24 12.89 6.78 -4.13
C PRO A 24 12.75 7.42 -2.75
N SER A 25 12.10 6.71 -1.82
CA SER A 25 11.96 7.24 -0.47
C SER A 25 13.38 7.45 0.08
N SER A 26 13.58 8.48 0.89
CA SER A 26 14.89 8.73 1.51
C SER A 26 15.26 7.66 2.55
N SER A 27 14.40 6.66 2.77
CA SER A 27 14.70 5.53 3.64
C SER A 27 15.70 4.59 2.95
N PRO A 28 16.77 4.17 3.64
CA PRO A 28 17.72 3.23 3.08
C PRO A 28 17.01 1.90 2.82
N LYS A 29 17.03 1.45 1.56
CA LYS A 29 16.44 0.18 1.14
C LYS A 29 17.13 -0.97 1.86
N ALA A 30 16.36 -1.87 2.46
CA ALA A 30 16.88 -3.01 3.20
C ALA A 30 16.56 -4.30 2.42
N PRO A 31 17.46 -4.77 1.53
CA PRO A 31 17.20 -5.96 0.72
C PRO A 31 16.89 -7.15 1.63
N LEU A 32 15.75 -7.79 1.41
CA LEU A 32 15.29 -8.98 2.11
C LEU A 32 16.13 -10.18 1.68
N THR A 33 16.39 -11.07 2.62
CA THR A 33 17.36 -12.17 2.49
C THR A 33 16.74 -13.55 2.71
N SER A 34 15.44 -13.61 3.03
CA SER A 34 14.74 -14.89 3.16
C SER A 34 14.96 -15.78 1.92
N PRO A 35 15.30 -17.06 2.11
CA PRO A 35 15.43 -18.02 1.02
C PRO A 35 14.18 -18.13 0.15
N VAL A 36 13.00 -17.80 0.69
CA VAL A 36 11.73 -17.83 -0.04
C VAL A 36 11.77 -16.94 -1.29
N LEU A 37 12.47 -15.81 -1.24
CA LEU A 37 12.57 -14.86 -2.36
C LEU A 37 13.19 -15.50 -3.59
N ARG A 38 14.21 -16.35 -3.40
CA ARG A 38 14.88 -17.03 -4.51
C ARG A 38 13.97 -18.05 -5.20
N LEU A 39 12.96 -18.55 -4.50
CA LEU A 39 12.00 -19.52 -5.03
C LEU A 39 10.83 -18.83 -5.74
N ILE A 40 10.52 -17.58 -5.37
CA ILE A 40 9.32 -16.88 -5.85
C ILE A 40 9.63 -15.78 -6.87
N ASP A 41 10.83 -15.19 -6.87
CA ASP A 41 11.21 -14.08 -7.77
C ASP A 41 11.26 -14.52 -9.25
N GLY A 42 10.41 -13.89 -10.07
CA GLY A 42 10.28 -14.16 -11.50
C GLY A 42 9.40 -15.37 -11.85
N PHE A 43 8.88 -16.09 -10.85
CA PHE A 43 7.99 -17.24 -11.03
C PHE A 43 6.61 -17.04 -10.39
N ILE A 44 6.54 -16.95 -9.06
CA ILE A 44 5.29 -16.66 -8.33
C ILE A 44 5.08 -15.15 -8.25
N ILE A 45 6.16 -14.41 -7.97
CA ILE A 45 6.20 -12.95 -8.06
C ILE A 45 6.68 -12.63 -9.46
N ASP A 46 5.75 -12.28 -10.33
CA ASP A 46 6.02 -11.90 -11.72
C ASP A 46 5.87 -10.38 -11.91
N LYS A 47 5.95 -9.95 -13.17
CA LYS A 47 5.76 -8.55 -13.54
C LYS A 47 4.38 -8.00 -13.14
N GLU A 48 3.33 -8.79 -13.22
CA GLU A 48 1.98 -8.39 -12.81
C GLU A 48 1.93 -8.14 -11.30
N TYR A 49 2.56 -9.02 -10.52
CA TYR A 49 2.69 -8.88 -9.07
C TYR A 49 3.47 -7.60 -8.71
N ILE A 50 4.59 -7.33 -9.37
CA ILE A 50 5.38 -6.10 -9.16
C ILE A 50 4.57 -4.85 -9.50
N GLY A 51 3.89 -4.83 -10.66
CA GLY A 51 3.04 -3.72 -11.04
C GLY A 51 1.93 -3.47 -10.03
N PHE A 52 1.35 -4.53 -9.48
CA PHE A 52 0.36 -4.46 -8.43
C PHE A 52 0.92 -3.91 -7.11
N MET A 53 2.08 -4.38 -6.65
CA MET A 53 2.72 -3.85 -5.43
C MET A 53 3.10 -2.37 -5.57
N LEU A 54 3.61 -1.95 -6.73
CA LEU A 54 3.91 -0.55 -7.02
C LEU A 54 2.65 0.32 -6.96
N GLN A 55 1.55 -0.17 -7.55
CA GLN A 55 0.26 0.52 -7.48
C GLN A 55 -0.25 0.61 -6.04
N LEU A 56 -0.17 -0.48 -5.27
CA LEU A 56 -0.59 -0.49 -3.88
C LEU A 56 0.21 0.52 -3.04
N ARG A 57 1.55 0.51 -3.19
CA ARG A 57 2.45 1.45 -2.52
C ARG A 57 2.04 2.90 -2.82
N LEU A 58 1.78 3.22 -4.09
CA LEU A 58 1.32 4.54 -4.49
C LEU A 58 -0.05 4.88 -3.89
N SER A 59 -1.00 3.94 -3.87
CA SER A 59 -2.33 4.15 -3.27
C SER A 59 -2.26 4.42 -1.77
N VAL A 60 -1.47 3.65 -1.02
CA VAL A 60 -1.29 3.84 0.43
C VAL A 60 -0.59 5.18 0.71
N HIS A 61 0.45 5.52 -0.06
CA HIS A 61 1.11 6.81 0.08
C HIS A 61 0.17 8.00 -0.22
N ASN A 62 -0.63 7.90 -1.29
CA ASN A 62 -1.62 8.93 -1.64
C ASN A 62 -2.69 9.09 -0.57
N LEU A 63 -3.16 7.98 0.01
CA LEU A 63 -4.08 7.98 1.15
C LEU A 63 -3.44 8.70 2.35
N GLN A 64 -2.23 8.32 2.73
CA GLN A 64 -1.50 8.89 3.88
C GLN A 64 -1.27 10.40 3.73
N LYS A 65 -0.90 10.85 2.52
CA LYS A 65 -0.59 12.26 2.21
C LYS A 65 -1.82 13.09 1.83
N GLY A 66 -3.00 12.48 1.68
CA GLY A 66 -4.22 13.16 1.26
C GLY A 66 -4.15 13.73 -0.15
N ALA A 67 -3.60 12.94 -1.08
CA ALA A 67 -3.56 13.29 -2.49
C ALA A 67 -4.94 13.15 -3.15
N ILE A 68 -5.16 13.91 -4.22
CA ILE A 68 -6.34 13.76 -5.07
C ILE A 68 -6.00 12.77 -6.19
N VAL A 69 -6.77 11.68 -6.28
CA VAL A 69 -6.56 10.62 -7.26
C VAL A 69 -7.70 10.59 -8.26
N GLN A 70 -7.36 10.59 -9.54
CA GLN A 70 -8.35 10.44 -10.62
C GLN A 70 -8.87 8.99 -10.66
N ASN A 71 -10.18 8.82 -10.48
CA ASN A 71 -10.82 7.52 -10.64
C ASN A 71 -11.31 7.30 -12.07
N LYS A 72 -11.50 6.04 -12.45
CA LYS A 72 -12.08 5.64 -13.75
C LYS A 72 -13.47 6.23 -14.00
N THR A 73 -14.20 6.54 -12.93
CA THR A 73 -15.55 7.11 -12.98
C THR A 73 -15.55 8.61 -13.31
N GLY A 74 -14.38 9.22 -13.47
CA GLY A 74 -14.23 10.65 -13.78
C GLY A 74 -14.37 11.57 -12.55
N THR A 75 -14.81 11.06 -11.41
CA THR A 75 -14.83 11.80 -10.14
C THR A 75 -13.51 11.62 -9.40
N PRO A 76 -12.73 12.69 -9.17
CA PRO A 76 -11.53 12.60 -8.35
C PRO A 76 -11.88 12.15 -6.94
N LYS A 77 -11.14 11.19 -6.39
CA LYS A 77 -11.19 10.84 -4.97
C LYS A 77 -10.21 11.72 -4.22
N ASP A 78 -10.73 12.47 -3.26
CA ASP A 78 -9.96 13.30 -2.32
C ASP A 78 -9.73 12.50 -1.03
N TYR A 79 -8.48 12.13 -0.73
CA TYR A 79 -8.12 11.38 0.49
C TYR A 79 -7.89 12.30 1.70
N LYS A 80 -8.73 13.32 1.85
CA LYS A 80 -8.74 14.20 3.00
C LYS A 80 -10.04 14.08 3.76
N TYR A 81 -9.93 14.14 5.08
CA TYR A 81 -11.01 13.88 6.01
C TYR A 81 -11.37 15.16 6.76
N SER A 82 -12.67 15.37 6.95
CA SER A 82 -13.20 16.59 7.57
C SER A 82 -13.11 16.52 9.09
N PHE A 83 -12.43 17.50 9.69
CA PHE A 83 -12.31 17.71 11.13
C PHE A 83 -12.52 19.20 11.41
N ASN A 84 -13.53 19.55 12.24
CA ASN A 84 -13.90 20.93 12.53
C ASN A 84 -14.08 21.80 11.27
N GLY A 85 -14.73 21.25 10.24
CA GLY A 85 -15.00 21.92 8.97
C GLY A 85 -13.78 22.07 8.03
N THR A 86 -12.60 21.63 8.44
CA THR A 86 -11.37 21.68 7.62
C THR A 86 -10.95 20.27 7.19
N LYS A 87 -10.40 20.15 5.98
CA LYS A 87 -9.96 18.87 5.40
C LYS A 87 -8.48 18.61 5.67
N TYR A 88 -8.18 17.45 6.24
CA TYR A 88 -6.82 17.04 6.60
C TYR A 88 -6.47 15.65 6.05
N SER A 89 -5.20 15.42 5.74
CA SER A 89 -4.68 14.07 5.48
C SER A 89 -4.51 13.27 6.78
N ILE A 90 -4.29 11.96 6.66
CA ILE A 90 -3.92 11.09 7.79
C ILE A 90 -2.70 11.67 8.53
N GLN A 91 -1.67 12.05 7.79
CA GLN A 91 -0.45 12.60 8.38
C GLN A 91 -0.70 13.91 9.14
N GLN A 92 -1.55 14.80 8.60
CA GLN A 92 -1.90 16.05 9.27
C GLN A 92 -2.72 15.82 10.55
N LEU A 93 -3.66 14.87 10.52
CA LEU A 93 -4.45 14.51 11.71
C LEU A 93 -3.59 13.83 12.79
N ALA A 94 -2.60 13.04 12.39
CA ALA A 94 -1.61 12.48 13.31
C ALA A 94 -0.78 13.58 13.99
N GLN A 95 -0.37 14.62 13.23
CA GLN A 95 0.35 15.76 13.81
C GLN A 95 -0.52 16.57 14.78
N LEU A 96 -1.79 16.81 14.43
CA LEU A 96 -2.73 17.49 15.33
C LEU A 96 -2.93 16.69 16.62
N GLU A 97 -3.06 15.37 16.53
CA GLU A 97 -3.19 14.49 17.71
C GLU A 97 -1.97 14.58 18.64
N GLN A 98 -0.77 14.69 18.08
CA GLN A 98 0.46 14.87 18.87
C GLN A 98 0.53 16.23 19.56
N GLN A 99 -0.08 17.26 18.98
CA GLN A 99 -0.14 18.61 19.54
C GLN A 99 -1.23 18.75 20.60
N ASP A 100 -2.36 18.07 20.40
CA ASP A 100 -3.49 18.05 21.32
C ASP A 100 -4.10 16.65 21.37
N SER A 101 -3.74 15.89 22.39
CA SER A 101 -4.25 14.54 22.58
C SER A 101 -5.75 14.49 22.91
N THR A 102 -6.38 15.62 23.27
CA THR A 102 -7.80 15.63 23.62
C THR A 102 -8.72 15.51 22.41
N ILE A 103 -8.22 15.85 21.21
CA ILE A 103 -9.01 15.79 19.97
C ILE A 103 -9.47 14.36 19.65
N VAL A 104 -8.76 13.34 20.15
CA VAL A 104 -9.09 11.93 19.92
C VAL A 104 -10.47 11.56 20.48
N HIS A 105 -10.98 12.32 21.45
CA HIS A 105 -12.30 12.09 22.03
C HIS A 105 -13.42 12.84 21.28
N SER A 106 -13.08 13.72 20.35
CA SER A 106 -14.08 14.47 19.59
C SER A 106 -14.81 13.56 18.58
N HIS A 107 -16.10 13.80 18.42
CA HIS A 107 -16.94 13.06 17.48
C HIS A 107 -16.44 13.21 16.03
N ASP A 108 -16.04 14.42 15.64
CA ASP A 108 -15.53 14.70 14.29
C ASP A 108 -14.24 13.93 13.98
N TYR A 109 -13.34 13.80 14.96
CA TYR A 109 -12.13 13.01 14.82
C TYR A 109 -12.44 11.52 14.63
N GLN A 110 -13.33 10.96 15.45
CA GLN A 110 -13.71 9.55 15.37
C GLN A 110 -14.41 9.21 14.05
N ARG A 111 -15.25 10.13 13.54
CA ARG A 111 -15.84 10.03 12.20
C ARG A 111 -14.76 10.02 11.13
N ALA A 112 -13.84 10.99 11.15
CA ALA A 112 -12.73 11.07 10.18
C ALA A 112 -11.88 9.79 10.20
N LEU A 113 -11.56 9.27 11.38
CA LEU A 113 -10.78 8.03 11.52
C LEU A 113 -11.52 6.83 10.93
N THR A 114 -12.83 6.73 11.17
CA THR A 114 -13.66 5.66 10.61
C THR A 114 -13.69 5.72 9.09
N GLU A 115 -13.94 6.89 8.51
CA GLU A 115 -13.93 7.09 7.05
C GLU A 115 -12.56 6.72 6.45
N ALA A 116 -11.47 7.18 7.07
CA ALA A 116 -10.13 6.87 6.61
C ALA A 116 -9.80 5.38 6.65
N LYS A 117 -10.28 4.65 7.68
CA LYS A 117 -10.10 3.19 7.76
C LYS A 117 -10.83 2.46 6.64
N GLU A 118 -12.05 2.88 6.30
CA GLU A 118 -12.83 2.24 5.23
C GLU A 118 -12.19 2.44 3.85
N ASP A 119 -11.61 3.62 3.60
CA ASP A 119 -10.85 3.87 2.38
C ASP A 119 -9.64 2.92 2.26
N PHE A 120 -8.90 2.70 3.35
CA PHE A 120 -7.80 1.75 3.35
C PHE A 120 -8.24 0.31 3.18
N VAL A 121 -9.28 -0.13 3.88
CA VAL A 121 -9.83 -1.48 3.70
C VAL A 121 -10.20 -1.68 2.23
N THR A 122 -10.84 -0.68 1.60
CA THR A 122 -11.19 -0.72 0.17
C THR A 122 -9.97 -0.88 -0.73
N ILE A 123 -8.87 -0.16 -0.45
CA ILE A 123 -7.59 -0.31 -1.16
C ILE A 123 -7.02 -1.71 -0.98
N MET A 124 -7.01 -2.23 0.26
CA MET A 124 -6.38 -3.49 0.62
C MET A 124 -7.17 -4.74 0.21
N LEU A 125 -8.49 -4.65 0.00
CA LEU A 125 -9.32 -5.82 -0.37
C LEU A 125 -8.76 -6.57 -1.58
N LYS A 126 -8.24 -5.83 -2.57
CA LYS A 126 -7.61 -6.43 -3.76
C LYS A 126 -6.30 -7.15 -3.42
N PHE A 127 -5.52 -6.59 -2.50
CA PHE A 127 -4.23 -7.14 -2.10
C PHE A 127 -4.40 -8.42 -1.29
N VAL A 128 -5.28 -8.40 -0.28
CA VAL A 128 -5.58 -9.58 0.54
C VAL A 128 -6.09 -10.73 -0.32
N ALA A 129 -6.95 -10.45 -1.30
CA ALA A 129 -7.42 -11.47 -2.24
C ALA A 129 -6.30 -12.02 -3.15
N TYR A 130 -5.32 -11.20 -3.51
CA TYR A 130 -4.22 -11.58 -4.40
C TYR A 130 -3.09 -12.31 -3.67
N SER A 131 -2.91 -12.07 -2.37
CA SER A 131 -1.96 -12.78 -1.51
C SER A 131 -2.55 -14.01 -0.82
N ALA A 132 -3.81 -14.35 -1.10
CA ALA A 132 -4.45 -15.56 -0.61
C ALA A 132 -3.63 -16.80 -1.01
N GLY A 133 -3.28 -17.63 -0.03
CA GLY A 133 -2.42 -18.81 -0.22
C GLY A 133 -0.90 -18.58 -0.16
N SER A 134 -0.41 -17.33 -0.17
CA SER A 134 1.02 -17.00 0.04
C SER A 134 1.27 -16.20 1.32
N LYS A 135 0.25 -16.13 2.19
CA LYS A 135 0.25 -15.30 3.39
C LYS A 135 1.41 -15.60 4.34
N SER A 136 1.74 -16.88 4.58
CA SER A 136 2.86 -17.25 5.45
C SER A 136 4.21 -16.72 4.93
N GLN A 137 4.43 -16.80 3.62
CA GLN A 137 5.65 -16.32 2.97
C GLN A 137 5.71 -14.80 3.00
N VAL A 138 4.59 -14.13 2.72
CA VAL A 138 4.51 -12.66 2.81
C VAL A 138 4.73 -12.18 4.25
N LEU A 139 4.19 -12.89 5.25
CA LEU A 139 4.40 -12.58 6.66
C LEU A 139 5.87 -12.73 7.08
N GLU A 140 6.54 -13.80 6.66
CA GLU A 140 7.99 -13.98 6.92
C GLU A 140 8.81 -12.79 6.38
N LEU A 141 8.50 -12.34 5.17
CA LEU A 141 9.16 -11.20 4.53
C LEU A 141 8.84 -9.87 5.23
N MET A 142 7.61 -9.73 5.70
CA MET A 142 7.14 -8.57 6.45
C MET A 142 7.85 -8.47 7.81
N GLU A 143 7.94 -9.58 8.55
CA GLU A 143 8.70 -9.68 9.80
C GLU A 143 10.19 -9.36 9.57
N GLU A 144 10.77 -9.85 8.47
CA GLU A 144 12.15 -9.55 8.11
C GLU A 144 12.38 -8.05 7.85
N SER A 145 11.53 -7.42 7.03
CA SER A 145 11.59 -5.97 6.73
C SER A 145 11.46 -5.16 8.01
N CYS A 146 10.41 -5.40 8.80
CA CYS A 146 10.16 -4.71 10.06
C CYS A 146 11.34 -4.85 11.03
N ARG A 147 11.95 -6.04 11.14
CA ARG A 147 13.14 -6.25 11.97
C ARG A 147 14.34 -5.41 11.48
N LYS A 148 14.59 -5.34 10.17
CA LYS A 148 15.71 -4.54 9.60
C LYS A 148 15.57 -3.04 9.86
N HIS A 149 14.34 -2.55 9.98
CA HIS A 149 14.06 -1.14 10.29
C HIS A 149 13.87 -0.89 11.80
N GLY A 150 14.08 -1.88 12.67
CA GLY A 150 13.90 -1.72 14.12
C GLY A 150 12.44 -1.58 14.55
N ARG A 151 11.50 -2.11 13.77
CA ARG A 151 10.04 -2.02 13.92
C ARG A 151 9.41 -3.39 14.21
N SER A 152 10.05 -4.22 15.03
CA SER A 152 9.56 -5.60 15.30
C SER A 152 8.22 -5.65 16.05
N ASP A 153 7.80 -4.52 16.63
CA ASP A 153 6.52 -4.29 17.30
C ASP A 153 5.44 -3.71 16.37
N SER A 154 5.71 -3.63 15.06
CA SER A 154 4.81 -2.98 14.11
C SER A 154 3.41 -3.59 14.09
N LEU A 155 2.40 -2.72 14.05
CA LEU A 155 1.01 -3.10 13.79
C LEU A 155 0.84 -3.80 12.43
N LEU A 156 1.77 -3.58 11.49
CA LEU A 156 1.80 -4.28 10.22
C LEU A 156 2.00 -5.80 10.41
N ILE A 157 2.92 -6.21 11.28
CA ILE A 157 3.16 -7.64 11.59
C ILE A 157 1.91 -8.24 12.22
N ARG A 158 1.32 -7.56 13.22
CA ARG A 158 0.08 -8.01 13.86
C ARG A 158 -1.08 -8.17 12.87
N TRP A 159 -1.20 -7.24 11.93
CA TRP A 159 -2.16 -7.31 10.84
C TRP A 159 -1.88 -8.50 9.91
N GLY A 160 -0.63 -8.74 9.55
CA GLY A 160 -0.20 -9.91 8.76
C GLY A 160 -0.46 -11.25 9.47
N GLN A 161 -0.41 -11.27 10.80
CA GLN A 161 -0.71 -12.44 11.64
C GLN A 161 -2.21 -12.71 11.83
N ALA A 162 -3.09 -11.77 11.46
CA ALA A 162 -4.54 -11.98 11.56
C ALA A 162 -4.96 -13.26 10.83
N LYS A 163 -6.07 -13.88 11.22
CA LYS A 163 -6.59 -15.02 10.44
C LYS A 163 -7.00 -14.55 9.04
N GLU A 164 -6.81 -15.40 8.02
CA GLU A 164 -7.29 -15.11 6.66
C GLU A 164 -8.78 -14.76 6.66
N GLY A 165 -9.12 -13.66 5.99
CA GLY A 165 -10.48 -13.10 5.95
C GLY A 165 -10.84 -12.20 7.14
N THR A 166 -9.95 -12.06 8.13
CA THR A 166 -10.19 -11.22 9.34
C THR A 166 -9.30 -9.97 9.39
N GLU A 167 -8.44 -9.77 8.40
CA GLU A 167 -7.47 -8.67 8.33
C GLU A 167 -8.13 -7.30 8.45
N ALA A 168 -9.27 -7.10 7.79
CA ALA A 168 -10.00 -5.83 7.84
C ALA A 168 -10.62 -5.57 9.23
N ALA A 169 -11.09 -6.62 9.91
CA ALA A 169 -11.59 -6.49 11.28
C ALA A 169 -10.45 -6.21 12.27
N GLN A 170 -9.33 -6.92 12.12
CA GLN A 170 -8.13 -6.71 12.92
C GLN A 170 -7.58 -5.28 12.76
N PHE A 171 -7.51 -4.79 11.51
CA PHE A 171 -7.09 -3.42 11.21
C PHE A 171 -7.97 -2.37 11.90
N ARG A 172 -9.30 -2.49 11.77
CA ARG A 172 -10.24 -1.54 12.39
C ARG A 172 -10.11 -1.50 13.91
N LYS A 173 -9.86 -2.67 14.52
CA LYS A 173 -9.66 -2.84 15.96
C LYS A 173 -8.35 -2.21 16.44
N ASP A 174 -7.25 -2.48 15.74
CA ASP A 174 -5.91 -2.14 16.23
C ASP A 174 -5.55 -0.67 15.99
N ILE A 175 -6.03 -0.07 14.90
CA ILE A 175 -5.75 1.34 14.60
C ILE A 175 -6.72 2.22 15.38
N THR A 176 -6.38 2.67 16.58
CA THR A 176 -7.31 3.43 17.41
C THR A 176 -7.23 4.94 17.22
N ASN A 177 -6.19 5.43 16.55
CA ASN A 177 -5.95 6.85 16.31
C ASN A 177 -5.13 7.08 15.03
N PHE A 178 -5.00 8.34 14.59
CA PHE A 178 -4.29 8.70 13.37
C PHE A 178 -2.78 8.56 13.51
N THR A 179 -2.21 8.71 14.71
CA THR A 179 -0.77 8.45 14.93
C THR A 179 -0.40 7.00 14.63
N MET A 180 -1.15 6.03 15.16
CA MET A 180 -0.96 4.61 14.84
C MET A 180 -1.21 4.32 13.36
N TYR A 181 -2.18 5.00 12.77
CA TYR A 181 -2.50 4.83 11.36
C TYR A 181 -1.38 5.33 10.45
N ASP A 182 -0.84 6.52 10.70
CA ASP A 182 0.27 7.10 9.95
C ASP A 182 1.49 6.16 9.98
N VAL A 183 1.84 5.67 11.18
CA VAL A 183 2.93 4.72 11.38
C VAL A 183 2.67 3.41 10.65
N PHE A 184 1.46 2.86 10.73
CA PHE A 184 1.09 1.64 10.00
C PHE A 184 1.26 1.82 8.48
N CYS A 185 0.80 2.94 7.92
CA CYS A 185 0.95 3.25 6.49
C CYS A 185 2.41 3.36 6.08
N THR A 186 3.24 4.00 6.91
CA THR A 186 4.69 4.09 6.69
C THR A 186 5.34 2.72 6.70
N ASP A 187 5.08 1.90 7.73
CA ASP A 187 5.63 0.55 7.84
C ASP A 187 5.22 -0.30 6.60
N LEU A 188 3.97 -0.20 6.13
CA LEU A 188 3.48 -0.90 4.93
C LEU A 188 4.19 -0.43 3.66
N VAL A 189 4.34 0.88 3.46
CA VAL A 189 5.03 1.44 2.29
C VAL A 189 6.49 1.01 2.25
N THR A 190 7.18 1.04 3.40
CA THR A 190 8.56 0.59 3.53
C THR A 190 8.69 -0.90 3.22
N PHE A 191 7.81 -1.74 3.78
CA PHE A 191 7.79 -3.16 3.46
C PHE A 191 7.61 -3.43 1.96
N LEU A 192 6.64 -2.78 1.31
CA LEU A 192 6.42 -2.93 -0.13
C LEU A 192 7.65 -2.51 -0.94
N GLU A 193 8.34 -1.44 -0.54
CA GLU A 193 9.56 -0.99 -1.19
C GLU A 193 10.70 -2.01 -1.05
N ASP A 194 10.93 -2.55 0.15
CA ASP A 194 11.91 -3.61 0.40
C ASP A 194 11.57 -4.88 -0.39
N PHE A 195 10.30 -5.29 -0.41
CA PHE A 195 9.85 -6.47 -1.15
C PHE A 195 10.14 -6.33 -2.64
N ILE A 196 9.71 -5.23 -3.25
CA ILE A 196 9.92 -4.95 -4.68
C ILE A 196 11.42 -4.93 -4.99
N TYR A 197 12.22 -4.26 -4.16
CA TYR A 197 13.67 -4.18 -4.35
C TYR A 197 14.35 -5.54 -4.26
N SER A 198 13.77 -6.47 -3.50
CA SER A 198 14.30 -7.82 -3.29
C SER A 198 13.88 -8.83 -4.36
N CYS A 199 13.09 -8.42 -5.35
CA CYS A 199 12.64 -9.24 -6.47
C CYS A 199 13.16 -8.70 -7.81
N PRO A 200 14.48 -8.70 -8.05
CA PRO A 200 15.07 -8.08 -9.23
C PRO A 200 14.65 -8.74 -10.55
N VAL A 201 14.37 -10.05 -10.57
CA VAL A 201 13.96 -10.75 -11.80
C VAL A 201 12.55 -10.30 -12.21
N ALA A 202 11.59 -10.36 -11.29
CA ALA A 202 10.22 -9.92 -11.50
C ALA A 202 10.17 -8.43 -11.88
N TYR A 203 10.98 -7.60 -11.21
CA TYR A 203 11.05 -6.17 -11.49
C TYR A 203 11.55 -5.90 -12.92
N LYS A 204 12.59 -6.62 -13.37
CA LYS A 204 13.09 -6.51 -14.74
C LYS A 204 12.03 -6.92 -15.77
N GLN A 205 11.29 -8.00 -15.52
CA GLN A 205 10.16 -8.41 -16.38
C GLN A 205 9.11 -7.29 -16.49
N PHE A 206 8.81 -6.60 -15.39
CA PHE A 206 7.90 -5.45 -15.36
C PHE A 206 8.44 -4.27 -16.19
N GLU A 207 9.70 -3.90 -16.02
CA GLU A 207 10.30 -2.81 -16.78
C GLU A 207 10.28 -3.07 -18.30
N GLU A 208 10.60 -4.29 -18.72
CA GLU A 208 10.58 -4.68 -20.12
C GLU A 208 9.17 -4.63 -20.72
N ASP A 209 8.17 -5.14 -20.01
CA ASP A 209 6.76 -5.11 -20.42
C ASP A 209 6.23 -3.67 -20.51
N TYR A 210 6.58 -2.85 -19.52
CA TYR A 210 6.22 -1.44 -19.48
C TYR A 210 6.83 -0.64 -20.65
N LYS A 211 8.13 -0.82 -20.92
CA LYS A 211 8.81 -0.19 -22.07
C LYS A 211 8.15 -0.57 -23.40
N LYS A 212 7.80 -1.85 -23.58
CA LYS A 212 7.07 -2.32 -24.77
C LYS A 212 5.71 -1.65 -24.92
N LYS A 213 4.95 -1.51 -23.84
CA LYS A 213 3.63 -0.83 -23.84
C LYS A 213 3.74 0.66 -24.17
N GLN A 214 4.75 1.36 -23.65
CA GLN A 214 4.98 2.76 -24.02
C GLN A 214 5.29 2.91 -25.51
N GLN A 215 6.18 2.09 -26.05
CA GLN A 215 6.53 2.13 -27.48
C GLN A 215 5.34 1.80 -28.40
N ALA A 216 4.47 0.88 -27.98
CA ALA A 216 3.25 0.55 -28.71
C ALA A 216 2.17 1.67 -28.64
N GLY A 217 2.09 2.39 -27.52
CA GLY A 217 1.16 3.50 -27.33
C GLY A 217 1.55 4.78 -28.08
N VAL A 218 2.84 5.00 -28.33
CA VAL A 218 3.37 6.16 -29.10
C VAL A 218 3.21 5.98 -30.62
N ARG A 219 2.96 4.75 -31.10
CA ARG A 219 2.78 4.44 -32.53
C ARG A 219 1.32 4.51 -33.01
N ARG A 220 0.40 5.00 -32.18
CA ARG A 220 -1.00 5.26 -32.54
C ARG A 220 -1.25 6.76 -32.51
#